data_AF-A0A7J8MVK7-F1
#
_entry.id   AF-A0A7J8MVK7-F1
#
_cell.length_a   1.000
_cell.length_b   1.000
_cell.length_c   1.000
_cell.angle_alpha   90.00
_cell.angle_beta   90.00
_cell.angle_gamma   90.00
#
_symmetry.space_group_name_H-M   'P 1'
#
loop_
_entity.id
_entity.type
_entity.pdbx_description
1 polymer ?
#
loop_
_entity_poly.entity_id
_entity_poly.type
_entity_poly.pdbx_seq_one_letter_code
_entity_poly.pdbx_strand_id
1 'polypeptide(L)'
;LVPPLKLEALKGKAPLHEIVEIIDSRISNTLQCKALDHAYTLGPVLISSRAKSLINWLVNVLMSLQHLHSKLGIPVVKIYGPKVIFDQGPVVALNVFDWKGERIDPALVQKLTNRNNISLCIGCL
;
A
#
# COMPACT_ATOMS: atom_id res chain seq x y z
N LEU A 1 5.27 -1.77 36.27
CA LEU A 1 5.89 -0.45 36.51
C LEU A 1 7.36 -0.56 36.16
N VAL A 2 7.81 0.11 35.09
CA VAL A 2 9.24 0.25 34.77
C VAL A 2 9.77 1.41 35.62
N PRO A 3 10.93 1.28 36.30
CA PRO A 3 11.45 2.37 37.12
C PRO A 3 11.91 3.53 36.24
N PRO A 4 11.81 4.80 36.71
CA PRO A 4 12.22 5.95 35.94
C PRO A 4 13.75 5.97 35.79
N LEU A 5 14.22 6.20 34.56
CA LEU A 5 15.64 6.42 34.27
C LEU A 5 16.09 7.72 34.94
N LYS A 6 17.04 7.61 35.88
CA LYS A 6 17.62 8.73 36.61
C LYS A 6 18.55 9.50 35.68
N LEU A 7 18.11 10.67 35.20
CA LEU A 7 18.92 11.58 34.41
C LEU A 7 19.85 12.37 35.35
N GLU A 8 21.02 11.82 35.65
CA GLU A 8 22.09 12.57 36.32
C GLU A 8 22.60 13.66 35.34
N ALA A 9 22.55 14.92 35.79
CA ALA A 9 22.89 16.08 34.96
C ALA A 9 24.36 16.06 34.54
N LEU A 10 24.62 15.95 33.24
CA LEU A 10 25.96 16.08 32.67
C LEU A 10 26.49 17.50 32.92
N LYS A 11 27.44 17.61 33.85
CA LYS A 11 28.18 18.83 34.14
C LYS A 11 29.21 19.06 33.03
N GLY A 12 28.82 19.86 32.05
CA GLY A 12 29.68 20.32 30.96
C GLY A 12 28.81 20.79 29.82
N LYS A 13 28.95 22.06 29.41
CA LYS A 13 28.20 22.64 28.30
C LYS A 13 28.83 22.13 27.00
N ALA A 14 28.58 20.86 26.68
CA ALA A 14 28.92 20.30 25.39
C ALA A 14 28.20 21.11 24.31
N PRO A 15 28.88 21.50 23.23
CA PRO A 15 28.26 22.27 22.17
C PRO A 15 27.10 21.46 21.58
N LEU A 16 26.00 22.16 21.24
CA LEU A 16 24.74 21.51 20.84
C LEU A 16 24.90 20.53 19.67
N HIS A 17 25.89 20.73 18.80
CA HIS A 17 26.20 19.80 17.70
C HIS A 17 26.63 18.42 18.19
N GLU A 18 27.41 18.35 19.26
CA GLU A 18 27.93 17.11 19.83
C GLU A 18 26.82 16.34 20.55
N ILE A 19 25.88 17.06 21.18
CA ILE A 19 24.69 16.47 21.79
C ILE A 19 23.77 15.85 20.71
N VAL A 20 23.58 16.52 19.57
CA VAL A 20 22.79 16.01 18.44
C VAL A 20 23.43 14.75 17.84
N GLU A 21 24.73 14.74 17.59
CA GLU A 21 25.43 13.53 17.09
C GLU A 21 25.39 12.37 18.08
N ILE A 22 25.48 12.63 19.39
CA ILE A 22 25.36 11.58 20.42
C ILE A 22 23.94 11.02 20.46
N ILE A 23 22.91 11.85 20.28
CA ILE A 23 21.52 11.40 20.23
C ILE A 23 21.27 10.59 18.95
N ASP A 24 21.70 11.08 17.79
CA ASP A 24 21.57 10.37 16.51
C ASP A 24 22.31 9.03 16.52
N SER A 25 23.53 8.97 17.08
CA SER A 25 24.26 7.70 17.21
C SER A 25 23.56 6.73 18.17
N ARG A 26 22.99 7.19 19.30
CA ARG A 26 22.24 6.33 20.23
C ARG A 26 20.92 5.84 19.63
N ILE A 27 20.22 6.66 18.85
CA ILE A 27 18.97 6.28 18.15
C ILE A 27 19.27 5.29 17.01
N SER A 28 20.32 5.55 16.22
CA SER A 28 20.83 4.65 15.18
C SER A 28 21.15 3.25 15.74
N ASN A 29 21.75 3.19 16.93
CA ASN A 29 22.17 1.93 17.55
C ASN A 29 21.01 1.12 18.15
N THR A 30 19.82 1.73 18.32
CA THR A 30 18.67 1.11 18.99
C THR A 30 17.48 0.87 18.08
N LEU A 31 17.38 1.56 16.94
CA LEU A 31 16.23 1.49 16.05
C LEU A 31 16.68 1.14 14.61
N GLN A 32 17.17 -0.08 14.41
CA GLN A 32 17.37 -0.62 13.07
C GLN A 32 16.03 -1.02 12.46
N CYS A 33 15.51 -0.17 11.56
CA CYS A 33 14.37 -0.51 10.74
C CYS A 33 14.84 -0.81 9.31
N LYS A 34 15.35 -2.03 9.10
CA LYS A 34 15.91 -2.46 7.80
C LYS A 34 15.01 -2.18 6.60
N ALA A 35 13.68 -2.26 6.80
CA ALA A 35 12.70 -1.95 5.76
C ALA A 35 12.66 -0.46 5.40
N LEU A 36 12.71 0.43 6.40
CA LEU A 36 12.77 1.87 6.20
C LEU A 36 14.11 2.28 5.60
N ASP A 37 15.21 1.70 6.06
CA ASP A 37 16.56 1.99 5.54
C ASP A 37 16.67 1.61 4.06
N HIS A 38 16.10 0.46 3.69
CA HIS A 38 16.04 0.02 2.30
C HIS A 38 15.12 0.93 1.45
N ALA A 39 13.97 1.34 1.98
CA ALA A 39 13.08 2.28 1.31
C ALA A 39 13.74 3.66 1.12
N TYR A 40 14.49 4.12 2.11
CA TYR A 40 15.28 5.35 2.08
C TYR A 40 16.37 5.27 1.01
N THR A 41 17.09 4.14 0.95
CA THR A 41 18.14 3.89 -0.06
C THR A 41 17.60 3.87 -1.49
N LEU A 42 16.44 3.24 -1.71
CA LEU A 42 15.79 3.20 -3.04
C LEU A 42 15.16 4.54 -3.44
N GLY A 43 14.76 5.33 -2.46
CA GLY A 43 14.06 6.59 -2.64
C GLY A 43 12.55 6.43 -2.89
N PRO A 44 11.71 7.27 -2.26
CA PRO A 44 10.25 7.17 -2.37
C PRO A 44 9.73 7.38 -3.80
N VAL A 45 10.43 8.16 -4.62
CA VAL A 45 10.06 8.43 -6.02
C VAL A 45 10.11 7.15 -6.87
N LEU A 46 11.16 6.34 -6.72
CA LEU A 46 11.33 5.12 -7.49
C LEU A 46 10.29 4.05 -7.09
N ILE A 47 10.05 3.91 -5.78
CA ILE A 47 9.03 3.00 -5.24
C ILE A 47 7.65 3.40 -5.77
N SER A 48 7.31 4.70 -5.72
CA SER A 48 6.04 5.22 -6.23
C SER A 48 5.89 4.97 -7.73
N SER A 49 6.92 5.22 -8.53
CA SER A 49 6.91 4.97 -9.99
C SER A 49 6.66 3.50 -10.34
N ARG A 50 7.30 2.57 -9.62
CA ARG A 50 7.08 1.13 -9.80
C ARG A 50 5.67 0.73 -9.42
N ALA A 51 5.16 1.21 -8.29
CA ALA A 51 3.79 0.95 -7.85
C ALA A 51 2.77 1.44 -8.90
N LYS A 52 2.92 2.68 -9.38
CA LYS A 52 2.08 3.26 -10.45
C LYS A 52 2.08 2.40 -11.71
N SER A 53 3.25 1.95 -12.16
CA SER A 53 3.37 1.09 -13.34
C SER A 53 2.61 -0.24 -13.17
N LEU A 54 2.72 -0.86 -11.98
CA LEU A 54 2.05 -2.11 -11.67
C LEU A 54 0.53 -1.95 -11.62
N ILE A 55 0.02 -0.88 -11.00
CA ILE A 55 -1.42 -0.61 -10.93
C ILE A 55 -1.97 -0.32 -12.33
N ASN A 56 -1.26 0.49 -13.12
CA ASN A 56 -1.67 0.79 -14.47
C ASN A 56 -1.77 -0.49 -15.32
N TRP A 57 -0.78 -1.39 -15.20
CA TRP A 57 -0.84 -2.70 -15.83
C TRP A 57 -2.04 -3.52 -15.34
N LEU A 58 -2.23 -3.62 -14.02
CA LEU A 58 -3.32 -4.37 -13.42
C LEU A 58 -4.70 -3.87 -13.88
N VAL A 59 -4.90 -2.55 -13.87
CA VAL A 59 -6.14 -1.90 -14.30
C VAL A 59 -6.42 -2.20 -15.77
N ASN A 60 -5.41 -2.12 -16.64
CA ASN A 60 -5.57 -2.43 -18.06
C ASN A 60 -5.95 -3.90 -18.30
N VAL A 61 -5.30 -4.83 -17.59
CA VAL A 61 -5.64 -6.26 -17.65
C VAL A 61 -7.07 -6.46 -17.17
N LEU A 62 -7.45 -5.93 -16.02
CA LEU A 62 -8.80 -6.06 -15.46
C LEU A 62 -9.88 -5.50 -16.41
N MET A 63 -9.66 -4.34 -17.04
CA MET A 63 -10.62 -3.78 -18.00
C MET A 63 -10.74 -4.59 -19.29
N SER A 64 -9.73 -5.41 -19.63
CA SER A 64 -9.78 -6.27 -20.82
C SER A 64 -10.63 -7.54 -20.62
N LEU A 65 -10.97 -7.90 -19.37
CA LEU A 65 -11.77 -9.09 -19.07
C LEU A 65 -13.25 -8.87 -19.45
N GLN A 66 -13.74 -9.72 -20.36
CA GLN A 66 -15.12 -9.72 -20.84
C GLN A 66 -15.74 -11.11 -20.75
N HIS A 67 -17.06 -11.16 -20.53
CA HIS A 67 -17.80 -12.42 -20.51
C HIS A 67 -17.98 -12.98 -21.92
N LEU A 68 -17.39 -14.14 -22.20
CA LEU A 68 -17.46 -14.80 -23.51
C LEU A 68 -18.91 -15.07 -24.00
N HIS A 69 -19.84 -15.29 -23.07
CA HIS A 69 -21.24 -15.58 -23.36
C HIS A 69 -22.12 -14.33 -23.49
N SER A 70 -21.58 -13.14 -23.27
CA SER A 70 -22.33 -11.91 -23.45
C SER A 70 -22.25 -11.47 -24.91
N LYS A 71 -23.36 -11.59 -25.65
CA LYS A 71 -23.51 -11.03 -27.02
C LYS A 71 -23.26 -9.52 -27.08
N LEU A 72 -23.25 -8.84 -25.92
CA LEU A 72 -23.10 -7.40 -25.77
C LEU A 72 -21.71 -6.98 -25.22
N GLY A 73 -20.79 -7.93 -24.97
CA GLY A 73 -19.46 -7.60 -24.44
C GLY A 73 -19.49 -7.05 -23.01
N ILE A 74 -20.32 -7.63 -22.12
CA ILE A 74 -20.43 -7.16 -20.74
C ILE A 74 -19.07 -7.31 -20.03
N PRO A 75 -18.51 -6.22 -19.46
CA PRO A 75 -17.25 -6.27 -18.72
C PRO A 75 -17.43 -7.05 -17.41
N VAL A 76 -16.41 -7.84 -17.05
CA VAL A 76 -16.43 -8.66 -15.82
C VAL A 76 -16.32 -7.77 -14.57
N VAL A 77 -15.62 -6.65 -14.69
CA VAL A 77 -15.33 -5.75 -13.56
C VAL A 77 -15.66 -4.31 -13.89
N LYS A 78 -16.13 -3.57 -12.87
CA LYS A 78 -16.26 -2.12 -12.92
C LYS A 78 -15.31 -1.53 -11.89
N ILE A 79 -14.30 -0.82 -12.37
CA ILE A 79 -13.32 -0.13 -11.53
C ILE A 79 -13.87 1.25 -11.16
N TYR A 80 -13.72 1.61 -9.89
CA TYR A 80 -14.09 2.92 -9.35
C TYR A 80 -12.88 3.83 -9.23
N GLY A 81 -13.11 5.12 -9.47
CA GLY A 81 -12.09 6.16 -9.39
C GLY A 81 -11.67 6.72 -10.76
N PRO A 82 -10.81 7.75 -10.74
CA PRO A 82 -10.30 8.37 -11.97
C PRO A 82 -9.50 7.35 -12.77
N LYS A 83 -9.89 7.13 -14.04
CA LYS A 83 -9.18 6.17 -14.92
C LYS A 83 -7.74 6.60 -15.22
N VAL A 84 -7.45 7.90 -15.12
CA VAL A 84 -6.15 8.50 -15.46
C VAL A 84 -5.92 9.71 -14.57
N ILE A 85 -5.32 9.57 -13.37
CA ILE A 85 -4.58 10.67 -12.72
C ILE A 85 -3.42 10.13 -11.89
N PHE A 86 -2.28 10.80 -12.01
CA PHE A 86 -0.97 10.54 -11.40
C PHE A 86 -0.93 10.48 -9.85
N ASP A 87 -2.03 10.81 -9.19
CA ASP A 87 -2.11 11.00 -7.73
C ASP A 87 -2.92 9.93 -7.00
N GLN A 88 -3.46 8.93 -7.69
CA GLN A 88 -4.07 7.80 -7.00
C GLN A 88 -2.98 6.94 -6.35
N GLY A 89 -3.15 6.68 -5.05
CA GLY A 89 -2.31 5.74 -4.32
C GLY A 89 -2.42 4.31 -4.87
N PRO A 90 -1.66 3.36 -4.32
CA PRO A 90 -1.55 2.01 -4.86
C PRO A 90 -2.74 1.09 -4.60
N VAL A 91 -3.96 1.62 -4.75
CA VAL A 91 -5.20 0.96 -4.36
C VAL A 91 -6.25 1.14 -5.45
N VAL A 92 -6.92 0.03 -5.81
CA VAL A 92 -7.98 -0.03 -6.80
C VAL A 92 -9.24 -0.59 -6.14
N ALA A 93 -10.35 0.13 -6.24
CA ALA A 93 -11.65 -0.35 -5.84
C ALA A 93 -12.43 -0.85 -7.07
N LEU A 94 -13.09 -2.00 -6.97
CA LEU A 94 -13.84 -2.58 -8.07
C LEU A 94 -15.07 -3.37 -7.59
N ASN A 95 -16.06 -3.49 -8.47
CA ASN A 95 -17.12 -4.49 -8.37
C ASN A 95 -16.99 -5.54 -9.47
N VAL A 96 -17.40 -6.76 -9.18
CA VAL A 96 -17.45 -7.89 -10.13
C VAL A 96 -18.90 -8.14 -10.54
N PHE A 97 -19.10 -8.45 -11.82
CA PHE A 97 -20.41 -8.68 -12.41
C PHE A 97 -20.49 -10.06 -13.05
N ASP A 98 -21.67 -10.67 -13.00
CA ASP A 98 -21.98 -11.90 -13.70
C ASP A 98 -22.21 -11.67 -15.21
N TRP A 99 -22.29 -12.73 -16.01
CA TRP A 99 -22.57 -12.66 -17.45
C TRP A 99 -23.92 -12.02 -17.78
N LYS A 100 -24.84 -11.98 -16.80
CA LYS A 100 -26.14 -11.28 -16.87
C LYS A 100 -26.04 -9.77 -16.59
N GLY A 101 -24.87 -9.27 -16.18
CA GLY A 101 -24.68 -7.87 -15.77
C GLY A 101 -25.06 -7.58 -14.31
N GLU A 102 -25.41 -8.61 -13.53
CA GLU A 102 -25.76 -8.48 -12.12
C GLU A 102 -24.51 -8.42 -11.25
N ARG A 103 -24.51 -7.55 -10.22
CA ARG A 103 -23.39 -7.42 -9.30
C ARG A 103 -23.28 -8.68 -8.43
N ILE A 104 -22.11 -9.28 -8.39
CA ILE A 104 -21.81 -10.39 -7.50
C ILE A 104 -21.58 -9.86 -6.08
N ASP A 105 -22.11 -10.56 -5.08
CA ASP A 105 -21.90 -10.24 -3.68
C ASP A 105 -20.39 -10.18 -3.33
N PRO A 106 -19.88 -9.06 -2.80
CA PRO A 106 -18.46 -8.92 -2.46
C PRO A 106 -17.98 -9.96 -1.44
N ALA A 107 -18.83 -10.46 -0.54
CA ALA A 107 -18.44 -11.52 0.40
C ALA A 107 -18.15 -12.85 -0.31
N LEU A 108 -18.92 -13.17 -1.35
CA LEU A 108 -18.66 -14.31 -2.21
C LEU A 108 -17.35 -14.14 -2.99
N VAL A 109 -17.11 -12.96 -3.57
CA VAL A 109 -15.86 -12.66 -4.30
C VAL A 109 -14.65 -12.82 -3.38
N GLN A 110 -14.71 -12.28 -2.16
CA GLN A 110 -13.63 -12.40 -1.18
C GLN A 110 -13.38 -13.86 -0.79
N LYS A 111 -14.44 -14.65 -0.59
CA LYS A 111 -14.33 -16.09 -0.29
C LYS A 111 -13.68 -16.87 -1.43
N LEU A 112 -14.03 -16.57 -2.68
CA LEU A 112 -13.45 -17.22 -3.86
C LEU A 112 -11.98 -16.84 -4.07
N THR A 113 -11.64 -15.58 -3.85
CA THR A 113 -10.25 -15.08 -3.99
C THR A 113 -9.34 -15.63 -2.91
N ASN A 114 -9.81 -15.71 -1.66
CA ASN A 114 -9.05 -16.32 -0.56
C ASN A 114 -8.71 -17.79 -0.83
N ARG A 115 -9.60 -18.54 -1.50
CA ARG A 115 -9.30 -19.93 -1.93
C ARG A 115 -8.16 -20.01 -2.96
N ASN A 116 -7.94 -18.93 -3.69
CA ASN A 116 -6.89 -18.81 -4.70
C ASN A 116 -5.66 -18.03 -4.16
N ASN A 117 -5.52 -17.90 -2.84
CA ASN A 117 -4.44 -17.14 -2.19
C ASN A 117 -4.36 -15.66 -2.60
N ILE A 118 -5.51 -15.07 -2.94
CA ILE A 118 -5.64 -13.64 -3.25
C ILE A 118 -6.45 -13.00 -2.11
N SER A 119 -5.81 -12.13 -1.34
CA SER A 119 -6.48 -11.38 -0.28
C SER A 119 -7.05 -10.08 -0.83
N LEU A 120 -8.38 -9.97 -0.85
CA LEU A 120 -9.08 -8.72 -1.15
C LEU A 120 -9.69 -8.17 0.14
N CYS A 121 -9.95 -6.86 0.19
CA CYS A 121 -10.72 -6.23 1.26
C CYS A 121 -12.09 -5.80 0.74
N ILE A 122 -13.12 -5.99 1.55
CA ILE A 122 -14.45 -5.43 1.27
C ILE A 122 -14.50 -4.04 1.88
N GLY A 123 -14.83 -3.05 1.07
CA GLY A 123 -14.99 -1.66 1.50
C GLY A 123 -16.27 -1.06 0.94
N CYS A 124 -16.72 0.02 1.58
CA CYS A 124 -17.76 0.90 1.09
C CYS A 124 -17.09 2.22 0.69
N LEU A 125 -17.47 2.77 -0.46
CA LEU A 125 -17.04 4.10 -0.93
C LEU A 125 -18.18 5.10 -0.79
#